data_AF-A0A6S7CE94-F1
#
_entry.id   AF-A0A6S7CE94-F1
#
_cell.length_a   1.000
_cell.length_b   1.000
_cell.length_c   1.000
_cell.angle_alpha   90.00
_cell.angle_beta   90.00
_cell.angle_gamma   90.00
#
_symmetry.space_group_name_H-M   'P 1'
#
loop_
_entity.id
_entity.type
_entity.pdbx_description
1 polymer ?
#
loop_
_entity_poly.entity_id
_entity_poly.type
_entity_poly.pdbx_seq_one_letter_code
_entity_poly.pdbx_strand_id
1 'polypeptide(L)'
;MDEKVGGRLSKLSAPLGACEEAPDGAACRFILGQLKNPYFLGDEPGLTQTSGWVDAWTSKPSAYVVAAENSRDVAEAIKVGWDCGKSWG
;
A
#
# COMPACT_ATOMS: atom_id res chain seq x y z
N MET A 1 -6.13 16.85 -1.70
CA MET A 1 -5.12 16.14 -0.90
C MET A 1 -3.78 16.17 -1.61
N ASP A 2 -3.71 15.71 -2.86
CA ASP A 2 -2.48 15.70 -3.64
C ASP A 2 -1.71 17.05 -3.65
N GLU A 3 -2.39 18.16 -3.95
CA GLU A 3 -1.81 19.51 -3.86
C GLU A 3 -1.26 19.85 -2.46
N LYS A 4 -1.94 19.41 -1.38
CA LYS A 4 -1.52 19.69 0.01
C LYS A 4 -0.23 18.99 0.39
N VAL A 5 0.06 17.85 -0.24
CA VAL A 5 1.32 17.10 -0.11
C VAL A 5 2.29 17.37 -1.27
N GLY A 6 2.04 18.40 -2.07
CA GLY A 6 2.93 18.80 -3.17
C GLY A 6 3.02 17.82 -4.33
N GLY A 7 1.91 17.15 -4.69
CA GLY A 7 1.89 16.21 -5.83
C GLY A 7 2.38 14.80 -5.51
N ARG A 8 2.58 14.48 -4.23
CA ARG A 8 3.20 13.22 -3.76
C ARG A 8 2.17 12.16 -3.33
N LEU A 9 0.91 12.30 -3.73
CA LEU A 9 -0.13 11.31 -3.47
C LEU A 9 -0.22 10.33 -4.65
N SER A 10 -0.14 9.03 -4.39
CA SER A 10 -0.30 7.98 -5.40
C SER A 10 -1.38 6.98 -4.99
N LYS A 11 -2.13 6.47 -5.96
CA LYS A 11 -3.07 5.36 -5.73
C LYS A 11 -2.26 4.07 -5.60
N LEU A 12 -2.53 3.32 -4.53
CA LEU A 12 -1.90 2.03 -4.32
C LEU A 12 -2.64 0.93 -5.08
N SER A 13 -1.87 0.00 -5.63
CA SER A 13 -2.34 -1.31 -6.07
C SER A 13 -1.99 -2.36 -5.02
N ALA A 14 -2.82 -3.40 -4.90
CA ALA A 14 -2.48 -4.59 -4.12
C ALA A 14 -1.61 -5.52 -4.98
N PRO A 15 -0.29 -5.66 -4.72
CA PRO A 15 0.60 -6.39 -5.64
C PRO A 15 0.23 -7.86 -5.78
N LEU A 16 -0.25 -8.48 -4.69
CA LEU A 16 -0.73 -9.86 -4.68
C LEU A 16 -2.16 -10.02 -5.24
N GLY A 17 -2.88 -8.94 -5.53
CA GLY A 17 -4.22 -9.00 -6.13
C GLY A 17 -4.24 -9.71 -7.49
N ALA A 18 -3.14 -9.61 -8.26
CA ALA A 18 -2.98 -10.35 -9.51
C ALA A 18 -3.00 -11.88 -9.31
N CYS A 19 -2.60 -12.37 -8.13
CA CYS A 19 -2.67 -13.79 -7.78
C CYS A 19 -4.07 -14.22 -7.35
N GLU A 20 -4.88 -13.32 -6.80
CA GLU A 20 -6.29 -13.58 -6.52
C GLU A 20 -7.10 -13.69 -7.82
N GLU A 21 -6.82 -12.83 -8.80
CA GLU A 21 -7.49 -12.83 -10.11
C GLU A 21 -7.07 -14.02 -10.99
N ALA A 22 -5.77 -14.30 -11.08
CA ALA A 22 -5.21 -15.35 -11.91
C ALA A 22 -3.95 -15.97 -11.25
N PRO A 23 -4.12 -17.04 -10.44
CA PRO A 23 -3.01 -17.68 -9.74
C PRO A 23 -1.87 -18.15 -10.67
N ASP A 24 -2.23 -18.64 -11.86
CA ASP A 24 -1.29 -19.06 -12.90
C ASP A 24 -1.03 -17.96 -13.95
N GLY A 25 -1.37 -16.70 -13.65
CA GLY A 25 -1.14 -15.56 -14.51
C GLY A 25 0.33 -15.13 -14.55
N ALA A 26 0.73 -14.49 -15.66
CA ALA A 26 2.09 -13.96 -15.79
C ALA A 26 2.40 -12.89 -14.73
N ALA A 27 1.42 -12.04 -14.40
CA ALA A 27 1.56 -11.02 -13.36
C ALA A 27 1.75 -11.63 -11.95
N CYS A 28 0.99 -12.67 -11.60
CA CYS A 28 1.17 -13.38 -10.34
C CYS A 28 2.57 -14.01 -10.23
N ARG A 29 3.00 -14.73 -11.28
CA ARG A 29 4.36 -15.31 -11.33
C ARG A 29 5.46 -14.26 -11.19
N PHE A 30 5.30 -13.10 -11.83
CA PHE A 30 6.26 -12.00 -11.73
C PHE A 30 6.38 -11.51 -10.27
N ILE A 31 5.25 -11.20 -9.62
CA ILE A 31 5.25 -10.70 -8.23
C ILE A 31 5.81 -11.75 -7.28
N LEU A 32 5.39 -13.01 -7.38
CA LEU A 32 5.92 -14.10 -6.54
C LEU A 32 7.44 -14.27 -6.73
N GLY A 33 7.97 -14.04 -7.93
CA GLY A 33 9.40 -14.03 -8.20
C GLY A 33 10.14 -12.88 -7.50
N GLN A 34 9.52 -11.70 -7.38
CA GLN A 34 10.09 -10.54 -6.70
C GLN A 34 10.04 -10.63 -5.18
N LEU A 35 9.22 -11.51 -4.59
CA LEU A 35 9.14 -11.66 -3.13
C LEU A 35 10.46 -12.14 -2.47
N LYS A 36 11.46 -12.56 -3.25
CA LYS A 36 12.81 -12.88 -2.74
C LYS A 36 13.79 -11.70 -2.84
N ASN A 37 13.37 -10.58 -3.44
CA ASN A 37 14.19 -9.39 -3.64
C ASN A 37 13.94 -8.39 -2.49
N PRO A 38 14.90 -8.20 -1.57
CA PRO A 38 14.70 -7.33 -0.41
C PRO A 38 14.51 -5.86 -0.78
N TYR A 39 15.05 -5.41 -1.92
CA TYR A 39 14.86 -4.04 -2.40
C TYR A 39 13.42 -3.84 -2.89
N PHE A 40 12.91 -4.77 -3.70
CA PHE A 40 11.53 -4.72 -4.15
C PHE A 40 10.54 -4.73 -2.97
N LEU A 41 10.77 -5.60 -1.98
CA LEU A 41 9.93 -5.65 -0.78
C LEU A 41 9.96 -4.37 0.05
N GLY A 42 11.10 -3.67 0.10
CA GLY A 42 11.24 -2.42 0.84
C GLY A 42 10.68 -1.21 0.08
N ASP A 43 10.78 -1.22 -1.24
CA ASP A 43 10.36 -0.11 -2.11
C ASP A 43 8.86 -0.17 -2.47
N GLU A 44 8.24 -1.35 -2.41
CA GLU A 44 6.82 -1.53 -2.76
C GLU A 44 5.89 -1.13 -1.60
N PRO A 45 5.24 0.05 -1.65
CA PRO A 45 4.42 0.54 -0.55
C PRO A 45 3.11 -0.24 -0.35
N GLY A 46 2.71 -1.07 -1.33
CA GLY A 46 1.56 -1.96 -1.23
C GLY A 46 1.84 -3.27 -0.49
N LEU A 47 3.09 -3.55 -0.13
CA LEU A 47 3.48 -4.76 0.61
C LEU A 47 3.64 -4.48 2.09
N THR A 48 2.99 -5.32 2.90
CA THR A 48 3.20 -5.41 4.33
C THR A 48 3.87 -6.74 4.63
N GLN A 49 4.92 -6.74 5.47
CA GLN A 49 5.44 -8.01 5.98
C GLN A 49 4.39 -8.62 6.90
N THR A 50 3.75 -9.69 6.42
CA THR A 50 2.76 -10.44 7.18
C THR A 50 3.36 -11.78 7.57
N SER A 51 3.37 -12.08 8.87
CA SER A 51 3.60 -13.44 9.36
C SER A 51 2.26 -14.20 9.25
N GLY A 52 1.86 -14.55 8.04
CA GLY A 52 0.56 -15.18 7.81
C GLY A 52 0.57 -16.66 8.20
N TRP A 53 -0.22 -17.03 9.21
CA TRP A 53 -0.74 -18.39 9.38
C TRP A 53 -1.94 -18.60 8.46
N VAL A 54 -2.26 -19.85 8.11
CA VAL A 54 -3.51 -20.16 7.40
C VAL A 54 -4.71 -19.66 8.24
N ASP A 55 -5.71 -19.06 7.60
CA ASP A 55 -6.90 -18.44 8.22
C ASP A 55 -6.63 -17.22 9.13
N ALA A 56 -5.44 -16.62 9.04
CA ALA A 56 -5.17 -15.34 9.67
C ALA A 56 -5.86 -14.18 8.93
N TRP A 57 -5.95 -13.02 9.59
CA TRP A 57 -6.40 -11.76 9.00
C TRP A 57 -5.75 -11.47 7.63
N THR A 58 -6.59 -11.19 6.63
CA THR A 58 -6.13 -10.75 5.31
C THR A 58 -5.64 -9.30 5.40
N SER A 59 -4.34 -9.09 5.20
CA SER A 59 -3.80 -7.72 5.08
C SER A 59 -4.25 -7.09 3.77
N LYS A 60 -4.74 -5.84 3.84
CA LYS A 60 -5.14 -5.06 2.67
C LYS A 60 -4.44 -3.69 2.73
N PRO A 61 -3.73 -3.27 1.67
CA PRO A 61 -3.09 -1.95 1.66
C PRO A 61 -4.14 -0.83 1.70
N SER A 62 -3.70 0.35 2.15
CA SER A 62 -4.49 1.58 2.04
C SER A 62 -4.80 1.90 0.57
N ALA A 63 -5.85 2.69 0.30
CA ALA A 63 -6.19 3.08 -1.08
C ALA A 63 -5.16 4.03 -1.72
N TYR A 64 -4.45 4.80 -0.88
CA TYR A 64 -3.46 5.79 -1.32
C TYR A 64 -2.22 5.74 -0.43
N VAL A 65 -1.10 6.16 -1.00
CA VAL A 65 0.18 6.40 -0.31
C VAL A 65 0.62 7.84 -0.55
N VAL A 66 1.31 8.42 0.45
CA VAL A 66 2.02 9.68 0.29
C VAL A 66 3.51 9.38 0.35
N ALA A 67 4.25 9.69 -0.71
CA ALA A 67 5.72 9.63 -0.72
C ALA A 67 6.27 10.86 0.03
N ALA A 68 6.22 10.84 1.36
CA ALA A 68 6.55 12.00 2.18
C ALA A 68 8.04 12.38 2.07
N GLU A 69 8.33 13.65 1.78
CA GLU A 69 9.71 14.17 1.72
C GLU A 69 10.04 15.09 2.88
N ASN A 70 9.02 15.61 3.57
CA ASN A 70 9.19 16.52 4.70
C ASN A 70 8.06 16.37 5.73
N SER A 71 8.23 17.02 6.89
CA SER A 71 7.29 16.93 8.01
C SER A 71 5.90 17.49 7.69
N ARG A 72 5.77 18.43 6.74
CA ARG A 72 4.47 18.96 6.32
C ARG A 72 3.63 17.91 5.60
N ASP A 73 4.25 17.08 4.77
CA ASP A 73 3.54 15.99 4.07
C ASP A 73 2.89 15.02 5.07
N VAL A 74 3.63 14.65 6.10
CA VAL A 74 3.15 13.79 7.20
C VAL A 74 1.98 14.44 7.93
N ALA A 75 2.11 15.73 8.30
CA ALA A 75 1.06 16.45 9.00
C ALA A 75 -0.24 16.54 8.19
N GLU A 76 -0.16 16.81 6.89
CA GLU A 76 -1.33 16.88 6.01
C GLU A 76 -1.97 15.49 5.80
N ALA A 77 -1.18 14.42 5.69
CA ALA A 77 -1.68 13.05 5.61
C ALA A 77 -2.47 12.65 6.87
N ILE A 78 -1.95 12.98 8.06
CA ILE A 78 -2.62 12.70 9.34
C ILE A 78 -3.94 13.47 9.45
N LYS A 79 -3.97 14.76 9.09
CA LYS A 79 -5.20 15.57 9.12
C LYS A 79 -6.30 14.92 8.29
N VAL A 80 -5.99 14.49 7.07
CA VAL A 80 -6.97 13.82 6.20
C VAL A 80 -7.45 12.50 6.82
N GLY A 81 -6.54 11.70 7.38
CA GLY A 81 -6.91 10.46 8.09
C GLY A 81 -7.89 10.72 9.24
N TRP A 82 -7.66 11.78 10.02
CA TRP A 82 -8.56 12.16 11.12
C TRP A 82 -9.92 12.63 10.60
N ASP A 83 -9.98 13.49 9.58
CA ASP A 83 -11.25 13.97 9.04
C ASP A 83 -12.10 12.82 8.47
N CYS A 84 -11.45 11.83 7.84
CA CYS A 84 -12.12 10.61 7.40
C CYS A 84 -12.68 9.80 8.58
N GLY A 85 -11.96 9.71 9.70
CA GLY A 85 -12.42 9.01 10.90
C GLY A 85 -13.59 9.71 11.62
N LYS A 86 -13.67 11.05 11.55
CA LYS A 86 -14.79 11.81 12.14
C LYS A 86 -16.10 11.67 11.36
N SER A 87 -16.05 11.39 10.05
CA SER A 87 -17.28 11.26 9.25
C SER A 87 -18.06 9.96 9.51
N TRP A 88 -17.54 9.09 10.38
CA TRP A 88 -18.15 7.81 10.78
C TRP A 88 -18.60 7.82 12.26
N GLY A 89 -18.57 8.98 12.93
CA GLY A 89 -19.01 9.17 14.31
C GLY A 89 -20.34 9.90 14.42
#